data_AF-A0A8T5K2C5-F1
#
_entry.id   AF-A0A8T5K2C5-F1
#
_cell.length_a   1.000
_cell.length_b   1.000
_cell.length_c   1.000
_cell.angle_alpha   90.00
_cell.angle_beta   90.00
_cell.angle_gamma   90.00
#
_symmetry.space_group_name_H-M   'P 1'
#
loop_
_entity.id
_entity.type
_entity.pdbx_description
1 polymer ?
#
loop_
_entity_poly.entity_id
_entity_poly.type
_entity_poly.pdbx_seq_one_letter_code
_entity_poly.pdbx_strand_id
1 'polypeptide(L)'
;MNELHEKMVASEGFEEMHTAMMQGDFETSEKYHEKLDFECPMHDLVKEGDVSLDEFQVMHQWMMTGDFPKEKPVDFSDETWNLHKSHHPEIYR
;
A
#
# COMPACT_ATOMS: atom_id res chain seq x y z
N MET A 1 13.05 -2.19 -8.88
CA MET A 1 11.73 -2.78 -9.13
C MET A 1 11.89 -4.28 -9.24
N ASN A 2 11.06 -5.04 -8.54
CA ASN A 2 11.10 -6.51 -8.53
C ASN A 2 10.25 -7.05 -9.69
N GLU A 3 10.58 -8.21 -10.26
CA GLU A 3 9.93 -8.79 -11.45
C GLU A 3 8.42 -9.01 -11.27
N LEU A 4 7.99 -9.21 -10.02
CA LEU A 4 6.58 -9.29 -9.61
C LEU A 4 5.84 -7.95 -9.81
N HIS A 5 6.50 -6.83 -9.50
CA HIS A 5 5.93 -5.50 -9.59
C HIS A 5 5.71 -5.10 -11.07
N GLU A 6 6.64 -5.45 -11.95
CA GLU A 6 6.49 -5.22 -13.39
C GLU A 6 5.38 -6.07 -14.01
N LYS A 7 5.27 -7.35 -13.60
CA LYS A 7 4.18 -8.23 -14.03
C LYS A 7 2.82 -7.74 -13.55
N MET A 8 2.71 -7.31 -12.30
CA MET A 8 1.47 -6.75 -11.74
C MET A 8 1.04 -5.49 -12.48
N VAL A 9 1.94 -4.51 -12.67
CA VAL A 9 1.60 -3.27 -13.38
C VAL A 9 1.20 -3.54 -14.84
N ALA A 10 1.76 -4.58 -15.46
CA ALA A 10 1.39 -5.00 -16.81
C ALA A 10 0.11 -5.87 -16.89
N SER A 11 -0.49 -6.24 -15.75
CA SER A 11 -1.64 -7.13 -15.70
C SER A 11 -2.96 -6.39 -15.94
N GLU A 12 -3.82 -6.95 -16.79
CA GLU A 12 -5.18 -6.44 -17.00
C GLU A 12 -6.01 -6.57 -15.71
N GLY A 13 -6.32 -5.43 -15.09
CA GLY A 13 -7.05 -5.35 -13.82
C GLY A 13 -6.25 -4.74 -12.66
N PHE A 14 -4.94 -4.53 -12.81
CA PHE A 14 -4.12 -3.94 -11.75
C PHE A 14 -4.51 -2.50 -11.44
N GLU A 15 -4.76 -1.69 -12.47
CA GLU A 15 -5.17 -0.29 -12.29
C GLU A 15 -6.56 -0.19 -11.64
N GLU A 16 -7.50 -1.06 -12.02
CA GLU A 16 -8.81 -1.15 -11.35
C GLU A 16 -8.70 -1.63 -9.90
N MET A 17 -7.90 -2.66 -9.64
CA MET A 17 -7.64 -3.17 -8.27
C MET A 17 -7.01 -2.11 -7.38
N HIS A 18 -6.00 -1.40 -7.91
CA HIS A 18 -5.28 -0.33 -7.24
C HIS A 18 -6.18 0.87 -6.98
N THR A 19 -7.01 1.25 -7.95
CA THR A 19 -7.98 2.33 -7.75
C THR A 19 -9.01 1.96 -6.68
N ALA A 20 -9.53 0.73 -6.70
CA ALA A 20 -10.48 0.23 -5.72
C ALA A 20 -9.88 0.24 -4.30
N MET A 21 -8.66 -0.26 -4.14
CA MET A 21 -7.88 -0.15 -2.90
C MET A 21 -7.84 1.29 -2.40
N MET A 22 -7.39 2.21 -3.25
CA MET A 22 -7.14 3.59 -2.86
C MET A 22 -8.44 4.31 -2.48
N GLN A 23 -9.59 3.83 -2.96
CA GLN A 23 -10.93 4.31 -2.59
C GLN A 23 -11.51 3.60 -1.35
N GLY A 24 -10.83 2.59 -0.81
CA GLY A 24 -11.35 1.74 0.28
C GLY A 24 -12.41 0.73 -0.18
N ASP A 25 -12.56 0.50 -1.48
CA ASP A 25 -13.41 -0.55 -2.05
C ASP A 25 -12.66 -1.89 -2.05
N PHE A 26 -12.52 -2.46 -0.84
CA PHE A 26 -11.84 -3.74 -0.65
C PHE A 26 -12.57 -4.90 -1.33
N GLU A 27 -13.90 -4.85 -1.45
CA GLU A 27 -14.66 -5.91 -2.12
C GLU A 27 -14.29 -6.01 -3.61
N THR A 28 -14.15 -4.86 -4.29
CA THR A 28 -13.69 -4.83 -5.67
C THR A 28 -12.21 -5.21 -5.76
N SER A 29 -11.36 -4.69 -4.87
CA SER A 29 -9.93 -4.98 -4.87
C SER A 29 -9.62 -6.49 -4.69
N GLU A 30 -10.31 -7.16 -3.76
CA GLU A 30 -10.14 -8.59 -3.46
C GLU A 30 -10.50 -9.51 -4.64
N LYS A 31 -11.50 -9.14 -5.45
CA LYS A 31 -11.85 -9.89 -6.68
C LYS A 31 -10.68 -9.95 -7.65
N TYR A 32 -9.77 -8.98 -7.61
CA TYR A 32 -8.58 -8.95 -8.43
C TYR A 32 -7.37 -9.62 -7.75
N HIS A 33 -7.32 -9.72 -6.42
CA HIS A 33 -6.25 -10.48 -5.74
C HIS A 33 -6.24 -11.95 -6.17
N GLU A 34 -7.41 -12.61 -6.24
CA GLU A 34 -7.52 -14.00 -6.72
C GLU A 34 -7.09 -14.15 -8.19
N LYS A 35 -7.33 -13.12 -9.00
CA LYS A 35 -7.00 -13.13 -10.44
C LYS A 35 -5.52 -12.83 -10.69
N LEU A 36 -4.90 -12.02 -9.82
CA LEU A 36 -3.53 -11.50 -9.97
C LEU A 36 -2.50 -12.25 -9.11
N ASP A 37 -2.91 -13.21 -8.27
CA ASP A 37 -2.07 -13.90 -7.28
C ASP A 37 -1.24 -12.90 -6.45
N PHE A 38 -1.91 -11.82 -6.02
CA PHE A 38 -1.30 -10.70 -5.32
C PHE A 38 -1.96 -10.50 -3.97
N GLU A 39 -1.16 -10.62 -2.91
CA GLU A 39 -1.55 -10.25 -1.55
C GLU A 39 -0.74 -9.02 -1.12
N CYS A 40 -1.45 -7.99 -0.67
CA CYS A 40 -0.84 -6.83 -0.01
C CYS A 40 -1.18 -6.89 1.48
N PRO A 41 -0.23 -7.24 2.37
CA PRO A 41 -0.51 -7.33 3.81
C PRO A 41 -1.03 -6.03 4.44
N MET A 42 -0.77 -4.88 3.81
CA MET A 42 -1.32 -3.59 4.24
C MET A 42 -2.84 -3.49 4.02
N HIS A 43 -3.41 -4.22 3.06
CA HIS A 43 -4.85 -4.20 2.83
C HIS A 43 -5.64 -4.68 4.04
N ASP A 44 -5.21 -5.80 4.63
CA ASP A 44 -5.89 -6.36 5.79
C ASP A 44 -5.85 -5.38 6.96
N LEU A 45 -4.71 -4.70 7.15
CA LEU A 45 -4.55 -3.70 8.21
C LEU A 45 -5.46 -2.49 8.01
N VAL A 46 -5.67 -2.02 6.77
CA VAL A 46 -6.62 -0.93 6.49
C VAL A 46 -8.06 -1.39 6.65
N LYS A 47 -8.37 -2.62 6.21
CA LYS A 47 -9.70 -3.23 6.31
C LYS A 47 -10.12 -3.49 7.76
N GLU A 48 -9.18 -3.95 8.59
CA GLU A 48 -9.39 -4.21 10.03
C GLU A 48 -9.41 -2.91 10.85
N GLY A 49 -8.94 -1.80 10.26
CA GLY A 49 -8.94 -0.47 10.87
C GLY A 49 -7.70 -0.16 11.72
N ASP A 50 -6.68 -1.02 11.67
CA ASP A 50 -5.38 -0.81 12.31
C ASP A 50 -4.58 0.31 11.63
N VAL A 51 -4.83 0.55 10.35
CA VAL A 51 -4.28 1.67 9.58
C VAL A 51 -5.42 2.45 8.95
N SER A 52 -5.39 3.78 9.03
CA SER A 52 -6.41 4.60 8.36
C SER A 52 -6.21 4.60 6.84
N LEU A 53 -7.31 4.70 6.08
CA LEU A 53 -7.24 4.81 4.62
C LEU A 53 -6.40 6.02 4.17
N ASP A 54 -6.50 7.14 4.89
CA ASP A 54 -5.76 8.37 4.57
C ASP A 54 -4.24 8.17 4.75
N GLU A 55 -3.81 7.59 5.87
CA GLU A 55 -2.38 7.26 6.07
C GLU A 55 -1.90 6.24 5.05
N PHE A 56 -2.73 5.25 4.72
CA PHE A 56 -2.42 4.28 3.69
C PHE A 56 -2.19 4.92 2.33
N GLN A 57 -3.07 5.83 1.90
CA GLN A 57 -2.92 6.56 0.65
C GLN A 57 -1.62 7.38 0.61
N VAL A 58 -1.29 8.05 1.72
CA VAL A 58 -0.07 8.86 1.83
C VAL A 58 1.18 7.97 1.74
N MET A 59 1.22 6.83 2.45
CA MET A 59 2.33 5.87 2.33
C MET A 59 2.47 5.34 0.90
N HIS A 60 1.34 5.06 0.25
CA HIS A 60 1.33 4.60 -1.13
C HIS A 60 1.89 5.65 -2.09
N GLN A 61 1.59 6.93 -1.86
CA GLN A 61 2.15 8.04 -2.63
C GLN A 61 3.68 8.10 -2.50
N TRP A 62 4.25 7.87 -1.31
CA TRP A 62 5.70 7.82 -1.12
C TRP A 62 6.33 6.69 -1.93
N MET A 63 5.68 5.52 -1.98
CA MET A 63 6.15 4.39 -2.80
C MET A 63 6.14 4.70 -4.30
N MET A 64 5.12 5.42 -4.78
CA MET A 64 4.98 5.77 -6.20
C MET A 64 5.93 6.89 -6.63
N THR A 65 6.18 7.86 -5.75
CA THR A 65 7.01 9.04 -6.06
C THR A 65 8.47 8.84 -5.71
N GLY A 66 8.77 7.91 -4.80
CA GLY A 66 10.08 7.75 -4.17
C GLY A 66 10.40 8.83 -3.14
N ASP A 67 9.45 9.71 -2.80
CA ASP A 67 9.64 10.80 -1.85
C ASP A 67 9.30 10.33 -0.42
N PHE A 68 10.25 9.61 0.18
CA PHE A 68 10.10 9.10 1.54
C PHE A 68 10.47 10.17 2.57
N PRO A 69 9.58 10.48 3.53
CA PRO A 69 9.86 11.48 4.54
C PRO A 69 10.94 10.99 5.50
N LYS A 70 11.86 11.87 5.93
CA LYS A 70 12.92 11.49 6.90
C LYS A 70 12.41 11.36 8.33
N GLU A 71 11.31 12.04 8.63
CA GLU A 71 10.69 12.11 9.95
C GLU A 71 9.20 11.78 9.84
N LYS A 72 8.61 11.32 10.94
CA LYS A 72 7.17 11.00 10.97
C LYS A 72 6.34 12.27 10.70
N PRO A 73 5.38 12.24 9.77
CA PRO A 73 4.39 13.31 9.66
C PRO A 73 3.61 13.50 10.97
N VAL A 74 3.21 14.74 11.27
CA VAL A 74 2.49 15.07 12.52
C VAL A 74 1.15 14.33 12.62
N ASP A 75 0.46 14.20 11.50
CA ASP A 75 -0.86 13.58 11.41
C ASP A 75 -0.81 12.05 11.26
N PHE A 76 0.40 11.47 11.29
CA PHE A 76 0.59 10.01 11.27
C PHE A 76 0.62 9.46 12.69
N SER A 77 -0.11 8.36 12.89
CA SER A 77 0.01 7.52 14.07
C SER A 77 1.41 6.90 14.18
N ASP A 78 1.84 6.67 15.42
CA ASP A 78 3.14 6.03 15.67
C ASP A 78 3.15 4.57 15.21
N GLU A 79 2.00 3.89 15.27
CA GLU A 79 1.82 2.50 14.85
C GLU A 79 2.01 2.37 13.34
N THR A 80 1.27 3.14 12.54
CA THR A 80 1.41 3.16 11.08
C THR A 80 2.82 3.56 10.65
N TRP A 81 3.43 4.55 11.31
CA TRP A 81 4.80 4.96 11.00
C TRP A 81 5.83 3.85 11.25
N ASN A 82 5.73 3.16 12.38
CA ASN A 82 6.65 2.08 12.70
C ASN A 82 6.46 0.88 11.79
N LEU A 83 5.21 0.56 11.44
CA LEU A 83 4.87 -0.46 10.45
C LEU A 83 5.52 -0.13 9.09
N HIS A 84 5.33 1.09 8.59
CA HIS A 84 5.91 1.55 7.31
C HIS A 84 7.43 1.36 7.28
N LYS A 85 8.14 1.85 8.31
CA LYS A 85 9.60 1.68 8.41
C LYS A 85 10.02 0.22 8.48
N SER A 86 9.23 -0.63 9.15
CA SER A 86 9.54 -2.06 9.28
C SER A 86 9.45 -2.81 7.95
N HIS A 87 8.57 -2.36 7.05
CA HIS A 87 8.43 -2.88 5.69
C HIS A 87 9.49 -2.33 4.71
N HIS A 88 10.07 -1.17 5.02
CA HIS A 88 11.07 -0.49 4.17
C HIS A 88 12.39 -0.22 4.89
N PRO A 89 13.04 -1.24 5.50
CA PRO A 89 14.25 -1.05 6.30
C PRO A 89 15.43 -0.50 5.49
N GLU A 90 15.47 -0.71 4.18
CA GLU A 90 16.47 -0.15 3.27
C GLU A 90 16.37 1.37 3.09
N ILE A 91 15.19 1.94 3.32
CA ILE A 91 14.92 3.38 3.16
C ILE A 91 15.24 4.14 4.45
N TYR A 92 14.96 3.53 5.60
CA TYR A 92 15.01 4.16 6.92
C TYR A 92 16.19 3.69 7.79
N ARG A 93 17.20 3.07 7.18
CA ARG A 93 18.42 2.59 7.86
C ARG A 93 19.45 3.69 8.12
#